data_AF-A0A953HD83-F1
#
_entry.id   AF-A0A953HD83-F1
#
_cell.length_a   1.000
_cell.length_b   1.000
_cell.length_c   1.000
_cell.angle_alpha   90.00
_cell.angle_beta   90.00
_cell.angle_gamma   90.00
#
_symmetry.space_group_name_H-M   'P 1'
#
loop_
_entity.id
_entity.type
_entity.pdbx_description
1 polymer ?
#
loop_
_entity_poly.entity_id
_entity_poly.type
_entity_poly.pdbx_seq_one_letter_code
_entity_poly.pdbx_strand_id
1 'polypeptide(L)'
;GFKSAAVKQARSDYAASIEYHKFMQFLFAEQWQRLKASANERGIEIIGDAPIYVAFDSADTWAHQGLFQLDKDGNPTNVAGVPPDYFSKTGQLWGNPLYDWKKMAKDDYAWWVARMKSTLALVDIIRLDHFRGFMGYWAVPFGAPTAEHGEWVKGPGLKFFEAIKKQLGNLPVIAEDLGEITEDVTDARLALDLPGMKIMQFAWGAAKREPLIPDPNSGFLPHQHEYGTVVYTGTHDNDTTLGWWRNTSTPDERTTMQIYLATDGNAANWDLIRACYMSVANTAVIPAQDILDLGGEARMNFPGRESGNWTWRLAEGQLNHHHSDRMRGMALMYGRSANPPEEAVPAEPKKAEY
;
A
#
# COMPACT_ATOMS: atom_id res chain seq x y z
N GLY A 1 15.85 25.15 -17.06
CA GLY A 1 14.93 25.54 -15.98
C GLY A 1 13.77 26.36 -16.51
N PHE A 2 12.62 26.34 -15.82
CA PHE A 2 11.31 26.89 -16.25
C PHE A 2 11.27 28.35 -16.75
N LYS A 3 12.29 29.16 -16.46
CA LYS A 3 12.36 30.57 -16.84
C LYS A 3 13.15 30.82 -18.14
N SER A 4 13.63 29.76 -18.80
CA SER A 4 14.40 29.90 -20.05
C SER A 4 13.56 30.51 -21.17
N ALA A 5 14.21 31.15 -22.15
CA ALA A 5 13.55 31.67 -23.34
C ALA A 5 12.80 30.55 -24.10
N ALA A 6 13.40 29.36 -24.19
CA ALA A 6 12.77 28.20 -24.82
C ALA A 6 11.46 27.79 -24.15
N VAL A 7 11.39 27.76 -22.81
CA VAL A 7 10.13 27.43 -22.11
C VAL A 7 9.08 28.52 -22.29
N LYS A 8 9.48 29.80 -22.33
CA LYS A 8 8.54 30.90 -22.62
C LYS A 8 7.98 30.79 -24.04
N GLN A 9 8.82 30.48 -25.02
CA GLN A 9 8.39 30.29 -26.40
C GLN A 9 7.44 29.09 -26.50
N ALA A 10 7.80 27.95 -25.93
CA ALA A 10 6.97 26.75 -25.90
C ALA A 10 5.59 27.01 -25.25
N ARG A 11 5.50 27.85 -24.21
CA ARG A 11 4.21 28.26 -23.62
C ARG A 11 3.32 29.01 -24.61
N SER A 12 3.90 29.81 -25.49
CA SER A 12 3.16 30.50 -26.54
C SER A 12 2.77 29.53 -27.65
N ASP A 13 3.72 28.72 -28.13
CA ASP A 13 3.51 27.81 -29.26
C ASP A 13 2.50 26.69 -28.94
N TYR A 14 2.48 26.22 -27.70
CA TYR A 14 1.62 25.13 -27.23
C TYR A 14 0.49 25.60 -26.31
N ALA A 15 0.13 26.88 -26.33
CA ALA A 15 -0.85 27.46 -25.40
C ALA A 15 -2.18 26.68 -25.35
N ALA A 16 -2.72 26.30 -26.51
CA ALA A 16 -3.96 25.53 -26.60
C ALA A 16 -3.84 24.13 -25.96
N SER A 17 -2.71 23.45 -26.16
CA SER A 17 -2.45 22.14 -25.55
C SER A 17 -2.30 22.25 -24.02
N ILE A 18 -1.60 23.29 -23.55
CA ILE A 18 -1.46 23.58 -22.12
C ILE A 18 -2.84 23.82 -21.47
N GLU A 19 -3.70 24.63 -22.11
CA GLU A 19 -5.05 24.87 -21.60
C GLU A 19 -5.92 23.60 -21.64
N TYR A 20 -5.79 22.77 -22.67
CA TYR A 20 -6.46 21.46 -22.71
C TYR A 20 -6.06 20.59 -21.50
N HIS A 21 -4.76 20.43 -21.23
CA HIS A 21 -4.30 19.63 -20.08
C HIS A 21 -4.73 20.22 -18.74
N LYS A 22 -4.72 21.55 -18.59
CA LYS A 22 -5.26 22.23 -17.40
C LYS A 22 -6.75 21.97 -17.23
N PHE A 23 -7.53 22.01 -18.31
CA PHE A 23 -8.95 21.72 -18.28
C PHE A 23 -9.23 20.27 -17.90
N MET A 24 -8.46 19.31 -18.40
CA MET A 24 -8.58 17.91 -18.00
C MET A 24 -8.27 17.71 -16.50
N GLN A 25 -7.24 18.37 -15.96
CA GLN A 25 -6.93 18.35 -14.53
C GLN A 25 -8.05 19.01 -13.69
N PHE A 26 -8.64 20.10 -14.18
CA PHE A 26 -9.79 20.74 -13.55
C PHE A 26 -10.99 19.79 -13.45
N LEU A 27 -11.36 19.13 -14.55
CA LEU A 27 -12.47 18.17 -14.57
C LEU A 27 -12.22 16.98 -13.62
N PHE A 28 -11.00 16.43 -13.63
CA PHE A 28 -10.62 15.37 -12.71
C PHE A 28 -10.76 15.82 -11.25
N ALA A 29 -10.19 16.97 -10.91
CA ALA A 29 -10.24 17.50 -9.55
C ALA A 29 -11.69 17.76 -9.11
N GLU A 30 -12.53 18.32 -9.99
CA GLU A 30 -13.94 18.56 -9.68
C GLU A 30 -14.70 17.26 -9.39
N GLN A 31 -14.55 16.26 -10.25
CA GLN A 31 -15.23 14.98 -10.09
C GLN A 31 -14.75 14.24 -8.84
N TRP A 32 -13.43 14.24 -8.60
CA TRP A 32 -12.83 13.57 -7.46
C TRP A 32 -13.22 14.24 -6.12
N GLN A 33 -13.23 15.57 -6.06
CA GLN A 33 -13.68 16.30 -4.86
C GLN A 33 -15.14 16.00 -4.54
N ARG A 34 -16.02 15.91 -5.55
CA ARG A 34 -17.43 15.52 -5.35
C ARG A 34 -17.55 14.08 -4.82
N LEU A 35 -16.75 13.14 -5.35
CA LEU A 35 -16.72 11.76 -4.87
C LEU A 35 -16.25 11.68 -3.42
N LYS A 36 -15.12 12.33 -3.10
CA LYS A 36 -14.57 12.38 -1.74
C LYS A 36 -15.56 12.99 -0.75
N ALA A 37 -16.15 14.14 -1.09
CA ALA A 37 -17.15 14.77 -0.24
C ALA A 37 -18.33 13.82 0.06
N SER A 38 -18.86 13.15 -0.97
CA SER A 38 -19.95 12.18 -0.80
C SER A 38 -19.57 10.97 0.05
N ALA A 39 -18.32 10.49 -0.03
CA ALA A 39 -17.80 9.41 0.82
C ALA A 39 -17.69 9.87 2.28
N ASN A 40 -17.07 11.03 2.51
CA ASN A 40 -16.85 11.58 3.84
C ASN A 40 -18.17 11.94 4.54
N GLU A 41 -19.18 12.44 3.82
CA GLU A 41 -20.54 12.66 4.34
C GLU A 41 -21.19 11.37 4.87
N ARG A 42 -20.74 10.20 4.41
CA ARG A 42 -21.19 8.87 4.85
C ARG A 42 -20.25 8.22 5.87
N GLY A 43 -19.27 8.95 6.38
CA GLY A 43 -18.26 8.43 7.29
C GLY A 43 -17.30 7.43 6.63
N ILE A 44 -17.14 7.48 5.30
CA ILE A 44 -16.19 6.65 4.56
C ILE A 44 -14.95 7.50 4.25
N GLU A 45 -13.80 7.09 4.77
CA GLU A 45 -12.50 7.70 4.45
C GLU A 45 -11.86 7.00 3.25
N ILE A 46 -11.14 7.76 2.42
CA ILE A 46 -10.43 7.23 1.26
C ILE A 46 -8.95 7.07 1.58
N ILE A 47 -8.45 5.84 1.48
CA ILE A 47 -7.01 5.53 1.53
C ILE A 47 -6.45 5.67 0.11
N GLY A 48 -5.55 6.62 -0.09
CA GLY A 48 -4.74 6.73 -1.30
C GLY A 48 -3.42 5.99 -1.18
N ASP A 49 -2.68 5.96 -2.28
CA ASP A 49 -1.38 5.31 -2.39
C ASP A 49 -0.37 6.27 -3.02
N ALA A 50 0.79 6.41 -2.39
CA ALA A 50 1.87 7.25 -2.86
C ALA A 50 3.16 6.42 -3.03
N PRO A 51 3.52 6.08 -4.29
CA PRO A 51 4.81 5.49 -4.62
C PRO A 51 5.96 6.30 -4.01
N ILE A 52 6.95 5.67 -3.38
CA ILE A 52 8.08 6.46 -2.85
C ILE A 52 8.77 7.24 -3.98
N TYR A 53 8.99 6.62 -5.15
CA TYR A 53 9.66 7.23 -6.30
C TYR A 53 8.68 7.76 -7.35
N VAL A 54 9.12 8.75 -8.12
CA VAL A 54 8.46 9.22 -9.34
C VAL A 54 9.12 8.60 -10.58
N ALA A 55 8.46 8.57 -11.72
CA ALA A 55 9.04 8.06 -12.96
C ALA A 55 10.13 9.01 -13.50
N PHE A 56 11.13 8.46 -14.22
CA PHE A 56 12.18 9.27 -14.85
C PHE A 56 11.61 10.25 -15.89
N ASP A 57 10.77 9.74 -16.79
CA ASP A 57 10.03 10.55 -17.74
C ASP A 57 8.76 11.12 -17.08
N SER A 58 8.96 12.09 -16.20
CA SER A 58 7.89 12.77 -15.48
C SER A 58 8.10 14.28 -15.42
N ALA A 59 6.99 15.01 -15.28
CA ALA A 59 7.05 16.44 -15.02
C ALA A 59 7.83 16.73 -13.74
N ASP A 60 7.70 15.91 -12.69
CA ASP A 60 8.44 16.05 -11.43
C ASP A 60 9.96 16.02 -11.63
N THR A 61 10.47 14.99 -12.32
CA THR A 61 11.90 14.84 -12.58
C THR A 61 12.43 15.94 -13.50
N TRP A 62 11.71 16.26 -14.59
CA TRP A 62 12.10 17.32 -15.52
C TRP A 62 12.13 18.71 -14.85
N ALA A 63 11.12 19.00 -14.04
CA ALA A 63 10.93 20.28 -13.36
C ALA A 63 11.96 20.52 -12.25
N HIS A 64 12.35 19.45 -11.56
CA HIS A 64 13.09 19.50 -10.31
C HIS A 64 14.37 18.67 -10.37
N GLN A 65 15.04 18.59 -11.52
CA GLN A 65 16.26 17.79 -11.74
C GLN A 65 17.28 17.83 -10.59
N GLY A 66 17.49 19.02 -9.99
CA GLY A 66 18.43 19.18 -8.87
C GLY A 66 18.04 18.47 -7.57
N LEU A 67 16.84 17.90 -7.46
CA LEU A 67 16.37 17.09 -6.33
C LEU A 67 16.59 15.59 -6.57
N PHE A 68 17.12 15.20 -7.73
CA PHE A 68 17.35 13.82 -8.13
C PHE A 68 18.84 13.59 -8.39
N GLN A 69 19.28 12.33 -8.30
CA GLN A 69 20.64 11.91 -8.60
C GLN A 69 20.84 11.78 -10.11
N LEU A 70 20.98 12.92 -10.78
CA LEU A 70 21.17 13.03 -12.23
C LEU A 70 22.57 13.56 -12.55
N ASP A 71 23.12 13.11 -13.68
CA ASP A 71 24.34 13.66 -14.27
C ASP A 71 24.08 15.02 -14.95
N LYS A 72 25.14 15.61 -15.51
CA LYS A 72 25.07 16.91 -16.21
C LYS A 72 24.19 16.90 -17.46
N ASP A 73 23.97 15.73 -18.05
CA ASP A 73 23.18 15.52 -19.27
C ASP A 73 21.71 15.17 -18.93
N GLY A 74 21.40 15.00 -17.63
CA GLY A 74 20.07 14.73 -17.10
C GLY A 74 19.74 13.24 -16.98
N ASN A 75 20.71 12.35 -17.16
CA ASN A 75 20.51 10.91 -16.97
C ASN A 75 20.66 10.53 -15.49
N PRO A 76 19.94 9.51 -14.99
CA PRO A 76 20.19 8.98 -13.66
C PRO A 76 21.62 8.48 -13.53
N THR A 77 22.26 8.72 -12.38
CA THR A 77 23.53 8.05 -12.05
C THR A 77 23.27 6.66 -11.46
N ASN A 78 22.21 6.56 -10.64
CA ASN A 78 21.67 5.34 -10.09
C ASN A 78 20.14 5.35 -10.20
N VAL A 79 19.56 4.17 -10.23
CA VAL A 79 18.11 3.94 -10.28
C VAL A 79 17.64 3.07 -9.13
N ALA A 80 16.35 3.19 -8.85
CA ALA A 80 15.68 2.42 -7.82
C ALA A 80 15.50 0.95 -8.20
N GLY A 81 15.50 0.12 -7.17
CA GLY A 81 15.11 -1.28 -7.22
C GLY A 81 15.06 -1.88 -5.82
N VAL A 82 15.03 -3.19 -5.76
CA VAL A 82 15.23 -3.98 -4.54
C VAL A 82 16.21 -5.13 -4.83
N PRO A 83 17.02 -5.54 -3.83
CA PRO A 83 17.96 -6.65 -4.00
C PRO A 83 17.23 -7.96 -4.28
N PRO A 84 17.95 -9.02 -4.71
CA PRO A 84 17.43 -10.38 -4.71
C PRO A 84 16.80 -10.77 -3.38
N ASP A 85 15.62 -11.37 -3.44
CA ASP A 85 14.89 -11.87 -2.30
C ASP A 85 14.27 -13.25 -2.60
N TYR A 86 13.44 -13.75 -1.69
CA TYR A 86 12.76 -15.03 -1.85
C TYR A 86 11.69 -15.03 -2.96
N PHE A 87 11.25 -13.86 -3.44
CA PHE A 87 10.33 -13.72 -4.57
C PHE A 87 11.05 -13.55 -5.91
N SER A 88 12.24 -12.93 -5.93
CA SER A 88 13.01 -12.67 -7.14
C SER A 88 14.50 -12.95 -6.97
N LYS A 89 15.00 -13.94 -7.73
CA LYS A 89 16.42 -14.32 -7.75
C LYS A 89 17.35 -13.19 -8.21
N THR A 90 16.86 -12.24 -8.99
CA THR A 90 17.65 -11.13 -9.56
C THR A 90 17.25 -9.77 -8.98
N GLY A 91 16.43 -9.78 -7.92
CA GLY A 91 15.79 -8.57 -7.40
C GLY A 91 14.80 -7.98 -8.39
N GLN A 92 14.42 -6.73 -8.18
CA GLN A 92 13.54 -6.00 -9.10
C GLN A 92 14.18 -4.66 -9.46
N LEU A 93 14.37 -4.43 -10.75
CA LEU A 93 14.90 -3.16 -11.26
C LEU A 93 13.72 -2.29 -11.69
N TRP A 94 13.45 -1.22 -10.93
CA TRP A 94 12.30 -0.35 -11.19
C TRP A 94 12.63 0.80 -12.14
N GLY A 95 13.90 1.24 -12.17
CA GLY A 95 14.37 2.24 -13.13
C GLY A 95 14.03 3.69 -12.78
N ASN A 96 13.35 3.95 -11.66
CA ASN A 96 13.08 5.31 -11.20
C ASN A 96 14.37 6.05 -10.80
N PRO A 97 14.46 7.38 -11.02
CA PRO A 97 15.56 8.17 -10.50
C PRO A 97 15.51 8.23 -8.97
N LEU A 98 16.67 8.16 -8.34
CA LEU A 98 16.80 8.29 -6.88
C LEU A 98 16.85 9.76 -6.45
N TYR A 99 16.38 10.03 -5.22
CA TYR A 99 16.39 11.38 -4.66
C TYR A 99 17.78 11.80 -4.18
N ASP A 100 18.10 13.08 -4.35
CA ASP A 100 19.17 13.74 -3.58
C ASP A 100 18.59 14.22 -2.24
N TRP A 101 18.51 13.29 -1.29
CA TRP A 101 18.01 13.57 0.07
C TRP A 101 18.81 14.67 0.79
N LYS A 102 20.11 14.80 0.49
CA LYS A 102 20.95 15.86 1.08
C LYS A 102 20.57 17.23 0.53
N LYS A 103 20.20 17.32 -0.75
CA LYS A 103 19.67 18.55 -1.33
C LYS A 103 18.30 18.89 -0.76
N MET A 104 17.38 17.93 -0.72
CA MET A 104 16.03 18.13 -0.19
C MET A 104 16.04 18.54 1.29
N ALA A 105 16.98 18.03 2.09
CA ALA A 105 17.10 18.43 3.49
C ALA A 105 17.45 19.93 3.68
N LYS A 106 17.96 20.63 2.66
CA LYS A 106 18.35 22.05 2.77
C LYS A 106 17.16 23.00 2.82
N ASP A 107 15.99 22.58 2.35
CA ASP A 107 14.75 23.36 2.37
C ASP A 107 13.63 22.67 3.17
N ASP A 108 14.02 21.88 4.18
CA ASP A 108 13.10 21.10 5.01
C ASP A 108 12.16 20.21 4.18
N TYR A 109 12.70 19.62 3.11
CA TYR A 109 12.00 18.70 2.22
C TYR A 109 10.76 19.32 1.56
N ALA A 110 10.84 20.59 1.16
CA ALA A 110 9.71 21.37 0.67
C ALA A 110 8.93 20.70 -0.48
N TRP A 111 9.64 20.02 -1.40
CA TRP A 111 9.00 19.27 -2.49
C TRP A 111 8.13 18.12 -1.97
N TRP A 112 8.60 17.35 -1.00
CA TRP A 112 7.83 16.27 -0.39
C TRP A 112 6.67 16.79 0.46
N VAL A 113 6.85 17.91 1.17
CA VAL A 113 5.74 18.59 1.87
C VAL A 113 4.63 18.96 0.89
N ALA A 114 4.99 19.56 -0.25
CA ALA A 114 4.04 19.92 -1.30
C ALA A 114 3.35 18.68 -1.90
N ARG A 115 4.10 17.60 -2.13
CA ARG A 115 3.58 16.32 -2.62
C ARG A 115 2.55 15.74 -1.66
N MET A 116 2.91 15.58 -0.37
CA MET A 116 2.02 15.05 0.66
C MET A 116 0.75 15.91 0.80
N LYS A 117 0.90 17.24 0.81
CA LYS A 117 -0.24 18.16 0.87
C LYS A 117 -1.17 18.01 -0.34
N SER A 118 -0.61 17.86 -1.54
CA SER A 118 -1.41 17.65 -2.76
C SER A 118 -2.13 16.30 -2.72
N THR A 119 -1.48 15.24 -2.23
CA THR A 119 -2.10 13.93 -2.09
C THR A 119 -3.22 13.95 -1.05
N LEU A 120 -3.02 14.58 0.11
CA LEU A 120 -4.05 14.74 1.15
C LEU A 120 -5.24 15.62 0.72
N ALA A 121 -5.09 16.43 -0.33
CA ALA A 121 -6.23 17.10 -0.94
C ALA A 121 -7.15 16.12 -1.70
N LEU A 122 -6.62 14.98 -2.12
CA LEU A 122 -7.35 13.92 -2.83
C LEU A 122 -7.84 12.82 -1.88
N VAL A 123 -7.07 12.45 -0.87
CA VAL A 123 -7.39 11.30 0.00
C VAL A 123 -7.31 11.69 1.47
N ASP A 124 -7.91 10.88 2.33
CA ASP A 124 -7.92 11.13 3.78
C ASP A 124 -6.71 10.49 4.46
N ILE A 125 -6.26 9.35 3.95
CA ILE A 125 -5.11 8.58 4.46
C ILE A 125 -4.19 8.25 3.28
N ILE A 126 -2.87 8.25 3.51
CA ILE A 126 -1.85 7.90 2.50
C ILE A 126 -1.15 6.61 2.90
N ARG A 127 -1.25 5.56 2.09
CA ARG A 127 -0.26 4.47 2.10
C ARG A 127 1.03 5.00 1.47
N LEU A 128 2.10 5.07 2.26
CA LEU A 128 3.45 5.34 1.73
C LEU A 128 4.07 4.01 1.32
N ASP A 129 4.05 3.77 0.01
CA ASP A 129 4.67 2.62 -0.64
C ASP A 129 6.19 2.60 -0.38
N HIS A 130 6.74 1.40 -0.20
CA HIS A 130 8.15 1.17 0.04
C HIS A 130 8.73 2.05 1.16
N PHE A 131 8.03 2.10 2.30
CA PHE A 131 8.38 2.96 3.44
C PHE A 131 9.83 2.77 3.90
N ARG A 132 10.34 1.53 3.80
CA ARG A 132 11.73 1.20 4.15
C ARG A 132 12.75 2.08 3.40
N GLY A 133 12.42 2.55 2.20
CA GLY A 133 13.20 3.49 1.39
C GLY A 133 13.59 4.78 2.11
N PHE A 134 12.81 5.21 3.11
CA PHE A 134 13.12 6.39 3.93
C PHE A 134 14.24 6.14 4.94
N MET A 135 14.47 4.89 5.37
CA MET A 135 15.59 4.54 6.26
C MET A 135 16.82 4.12 5.46
N GLY A 136 16.60 3.34 4.40
CA GLY A 136 17.61 2.94 3.44
C GLY A 136 16.99 2.53 2.11
N TYR A 137 17.66 2.79 1.01
CA TYR A 137 17.18 2.41 -0.32
C TYR A 137 18.27 1.68 -1.10
N TRP A 138 17.84 0.76 -1.96
CA TRP A 138 18.74 0.03 -2.85
C TRP A 138 19.01 0.86 -4.11
N ALA A 139 20.27 1.23 -4.30
CA ALA A 139 20.72 2.04 -5.42
C ALA A 139 21.44 1.15 -6.44
N VAL A 140 20.89 1.04 -7.65
CA VAL A 140 21.48 0.24 -8.73
C VAL A 140 22.12 1.18 -9.76
N PRO A 141 23.36 0.95 -10.22
CA PRO A 141 23.97 1.76 -11.26
C PRO A 141 23.11 1.87 -12.52
N PHE A 142 22.95 3.07 -13.06
CA PHE A 142 22.15 3.28 -14.26
C PHE A 142 22.72 2.51 -15.45
N GLY A 143 21.85 1.82 -16.19
CA GLY A 143 22.23 0.94 -17.31
C GLY A 143 22.50 -0.52 -16.92
N ALA A 144 22.43 -0.88 -15.63
CA ALA A 144 22.48 -2.28 -15.22
C ALA A 144 21.26 -3.06 -15.76
N PRO A 145 21.43 -4.33 -16.17
CA PRO A 145 20.32 -5.16 -16.68
C PRO A 145 19.45 -5.75 -15.57
N THR A 146 19.98 -5.88 -14.35
CA THR A 146 19.29 -6.45 -13.17
C THR A 146 19.60 -5.62 -11.92
N ALA A 147 18.89 -5.90 -10.82
CA ALA A 147 19.09 -5.20 -9.54
C ALA A 147 20.11 -5.89 -8.61
N GLU A 148 20.77 -6.96 -9.06
CA GLU A 148 21.69 -7.77 -8.23
C GLU A 148 22.90 -6.99 -7.71
N HIS A 149 23.35 -6.00 -8.47
CA HIS A 149 24.60 -5.26 -8.22
C HIS A 149 24.34 -3.83 -7.75
N GLY A 150 23.35 -3.64 -6.89
CA GLY A 150 23.14 -2.38 -6.18
C GLY A 150 23.86 -2.31 -4.83
N GLU A 151 23.64 -1.21 -4.13
CA GLU A 151 24.10 -1.01 -2.76
C GLU A 151 23.02 -0.36 -1.89
N TRP A 152 23.01 -0.68 -0.60
CA TRP A 152 22.16 0.00 0.37
C TRP A 152 22.73 1.37 0.69
N VAL A 153 21.97 2.41 0.36
CA VAL A 153 22.29 3.80 0.69
C VAL A 153 21.33 4.30 1.77
N LYS A 154 21.87 5.03 2.74
CA LYS A 154 21.06 5.57 3.84
C LYS A 154 20.05 6.60 3.32
N GLY A 155 18.79 6.43 3.70
CA GLY A 155 17.70 7.37 3.44
C GLY A 155 17.73 8.59 4.37
N PRO A 156 16.74 9.48 4.28
CA PRO A 156 16.67 10.70 5.08
C PRO A 156 16.33 10.42 6.57
N GLY A 157 15.79 9.26 6.90
CA GLY A 157 15.45 8.84 8.26
C GLY A 157 14.31 9.65 8.88
N LEU A 158 14.22 9.62 10.21
CA LEU A 158 13.20 10.32 10.99
C LEU A 158 13.14 11.84 10.74
N LYS A 159 14.27 12.47 10.41
CA LYS A 159 14.33 13.92 10.11
C LYS A 159 13.39 14.34 8.99
N PHE A 160 13.17 13.46 8.02
CA PHE A 160 12.16 13.67 6.98
C PHE A 160 10.77 13.82 7.59
N PHE A 161 10.33 12.82 8.35
CA PHE A 161 8.99 12.79 8.94
C PHE A 161 8.79 13.89 9.97
N GLU A 162 9.81 14.25 10.74
CA GLU A 162 9.80 15.41 11.63
C GLU A 162 9.52 16.72 10.86
N ALA A 163 10.17 16.92 9.72
CA ALA A 163 9.95 18.08 8.87
C ALA A 163 8.55 18.09 8.24
N ILE A 164 8.06 16.95 7.76
CA ILE A 164 6.70 16.82 7.23
C ILE A 164 5.67 17.12 8.33
N LYS A 165 5.82 16.51 9.51
CA LYS A 165 4.94 16.71 10.68
C LYS A 165 4.93 18.16 11.16
N LYS A 166 6.09 18.83 11.14
CA LYS A 166 6.19 20.26 11.48
C LYS A 166 5.36 21.15 10.55
N GLN A 167 5.26 20.80 9.26
CA GLN A 167 4.57 21.62 8.26
C GLN A 167 3.09 21.25 8.07
N LEU A 168 2.74 19.97 8.22
CA LEU A 168 1.40 19.45 7.93
C LEU A 168 0.61 19.01 9.17
N GLY A 169 1.25 18.93 10.33
CA GLY A 169 0.62 18.45 11.56
C GLY A 169 0.58 16.93 11.63
N ASN A 170 -0.51 16.37 12.16
CA ASN A 170 -0.66 14.92 12.26
C ASN A 170 -0.75 14.30 10.86
N LEU A 171 -0.03 13.20 10.63
CA LEU A 171 0.08 12.57 9.31
C LEU A 171 -0.75 11.30 9.28
N PRO A 172 -1.89 11.27 8.55
CA PRO A 172 -2.68 10.06 8.38
C PRO A 172 -1.98 9.17 7.35
N VAL A 173 -0.97 8.43 7.80
CA VAL A 173 -0.10 7.62 6.94
C VAL A 173 -0.12 6.16 7.38
N ILE A 174 -0.24 5.26 6.42
CA ILE A 174 0.03 3.83 6.58
C ILE A 174 1.41 3.55 5.98
N ALA A 175 2.30 2.90 6.73
CA ALA A 175 3.60 2.48 6.24
C ALA A 175 3.47 1.14 5.52
N GLU A 176 3.82 1.11 4.24
CA GLU A 176 4.06 -0.15 3.53
C GLU A 176 5.41 -0.71 3.97
N ASP A 177 5.37 -1.65 4.91
CA ASP A 177 6.54 -2.27 5.55
C ASP A 177 6.63 -3.78 5.22
N LEU A 178 6.42 -4.16 3.97
CA LEU A 178 6.57 -5.55 3.50
C LEU A 178 7.98 -5.80 2.93
N GLY A 179 8.33 -7.09 2.80
CA GLY A 179 9.63 -7.54 2.31
C GLY A 179 10.65 -7.76 3.45
N GLU A 180 11.94 -7.67 3.12
CA GLU A 180 13.00 -7.78 4.12
C GLU A 180 13.16 -6.46 4.90
N ILE A 181 12.59 -6.45 6.11
CA ILE A 181 12.56 -5.28 6.99
C ILE A 181 13.61 -5.41 8.09
N THR A 182 14.43 -4.38 8.21
CA THR A 182 15.48 -4.25 9.22
C THR A 182 14.93 -3.55 10.48
N GLU A 183 15.58 -3.77 11.63
CA GLU A 183 15.14 -3.23 12.94
C GLU A 183 14.98 -1.70 12.92
N ASP A 184 15.85 -0.98 12.21
CA ASP A 184 15.76 0.49 12.07
C ASP A 184 14.49 0.97 11.37
N VAL A 185 13.91 0.18 10.47
CA VAL A 185 12.64 0.48 9.81
C VAL A 185 11.48 0.26 10.78
N THR A 186 11.50 -0.84 11.52
CA THR A 186 10.50 -1.14 12.56
C THR A 186 10.50 -0.07 13.65
N ASP A 187 11.68 0.28 14.17
CA ASP A 187 11.86 1.31 15.19
C ASP A 187 11.37 2.67 14.70
N ALA A 188 11.69 3.03 13.46
CA ALA A 188 11.23 4.29 12.88
C ALA A 188 9.70 4.32 12.73
N ARG A 189 9.08 3.23 12.28
CA ARG A 189 7.63 3.12 12.15
C ARG A 189 6.94 3.28 13.50
N LEU A 190 7.43 2.58 14.53
CA LEU A 190 6.89 2.65 15.89
C LEU A 190 7.09 4.03 16.53
N ALA A 191 8.26 4.64 16.36
CA ALA A 191 8.55 5.98 16.87
C ALA A 191 7.66 7.07 16.24
N LEU A 192 7.21 6.84 15.01
CA LEU A 192 6.30 7.72 14.28
C LEU A 192 4.81 7.39 14.52
N ASP A 193 4.52 6.31 15.27
CA ASP A 193 3.17 5.79 15.51
C ASP A 193 2.39 5.52 14.20
N LEU A 194 3.09 4.94 13.21
CA LEU A 194 2.51 4.66 11.90
C LEU A 194 2.00 3.21 11.83
N PRO A 195 0.76 2.98 11.38
CA PRO A 195 0.27 1.64 11.11
C PRO A 195 1.11 0.92 10.04
N GLY A 196 1.57 -0.29 10.35
CA GLY A 196 2.19 -1.19 9.37
C GLY A 196 1.16 -2.04 8.61
N MET A 197 1.63 -2.90 7.71
CA MET A 197 0.79 -3.77 6.90
C MET A 197 0.99 -5.26 7.24
N LYS A 198 -0.11 -6.02 7.20
CA LYS A 198 -0.09 -7.48 7.36
C LYS A 198 -0.85 -8.14 6.23
N ILE A 199 -0.20 -9.02 5.48
CA ILE A 199 -0.79 -9.69 4.33
C ILE A 199 -1.03 -11.16 4.68
N MET A 200 -2.30 -11.55 4.72
CA MET A 200 -2.68 -12.85 5.23
C MET A 200 -2.22 -13.98 4.31
N GLN A 201 -2.08 -13.76 2.99
CA GLN A 201 -1.46 -14.74 2.08
C GLN A 201 0.01 -15.07 2.43
N PHE A 202 0.72 -14.25 3.22
CA PHE A 202 2.10 -14.51 3.65
C PHE A 202 2.20 -15.22 5.01
N ALA A 203 1.08 -15.47 5.68
CA ALA A 203 1.07 -15.97 7.06
C ALA A 203 1.35 -17.47 7.21
N TRP A 204 1.20 -18.25 6.14
CA TRP A 204 0.98 -19.69 6.24
C TRP A 204 2.21 -20.56 5.98
N GLY A 205 3.38 -19.96 5.76
CA GLY A 205 4.62 -20.71 5.58
C GLY A 205 4.93 -21.58 6.81
N ALA A 206 5.32 -22.84 6.58
CA ALA A 206 5.67 -23.77 7.66
C ALA A 206 7.05 -23.47 8.26
N ALA A 207 7.18 -23.68 9.57
CA ALA A 207 8.46 -23.59 10.27
C ALA A 207 9.44 -24.64 9.70
N LYS A 208 10.67 -24.22 9.37
CA LYS A 208 11.70 -25.06 8.69
C LYS A 208 12.00 -26.42 9.35
N ARG A 209 11.62 -26.63 10.61
CA ARG A 209 11.93 -27.83 11.41
C ARG A 209 10.69 -28.64 11.82
N GLU A 210 9.49 -28.11 11.63
CA GLU A 210 8.24 -28.76 12.01
C GLU A 210 7.19 -28.52 10.92
N PRO A 211 7.10 -29.40 9.91
CA PRO A 211 6.04 -29.32 8.91
C PRO A 211 4.70 -29.39 9.67
N LEU A 212 3.77 -28.48 9.36
CA LEU A 212 2.45 -28.28 10.00
C LEU A 212 2.39 -27.27 11.16
N ILE A 213 3.51 -26.69 11.61
CA ILE A 213 3.50 -25.54 12.52
C ILE A 213 3.80 -24.27 11.71
N PRO A 214 2.97 -23.21 11.77
CA PRO A 214 3.28 -21.94 11.13
C PRO A 214 4.63 -21.38 11.61
N ASP A 215 5.40 -20.73 10.74
CA ASP A 215 6.63 -20.06 11.17
C ASP A 215 6.31 -19.00 12.24
N PRO A 216 6.76 -19.18 13.50
CA PRO A 216 6.51 -18.23 14.57
C PRO A 216 7.25 -16.89 14.35
N ASN A 217 8.10 -16.78 13.32
CA ASN A 217 8.78 -15.54 12.96
C ASN A 217 8.19 -14.89 11.71
N SER A 218 7.08 -15.39 11.15
CA SER A 218 6.46 -14.79 9.97
C SER A 218 5.99 -13.36 10.23
N GLY A 219 5.52 -13.08 11.45
CA GLY A 219 4.95 -11.79 11.83
C GLY A 219 3.63 -11.47 11.13
N PHE A 220 3.07 -12.40 10.34
CA PHE A 220 1.84 -12.24 9.56
C PHE A 220 0.67 -13.08 10.08
N LEU A 221 0.89 -13.91 11.10
CA LEU A 221 -0.18 -14.72 11.69
C LEU A 221 -1.09 -13.84 12.55
N PRO A 222 -2.43 -14.08 12.55
CA PRO A 222 -3.37 -13.23 13.28
C PRO A 222 -3.05 -13.00 14.76
N HIS A 223 -2.50 -13.98 15.47
CA HIS A 223 -2.14 -13.86 16.89
C HIS A 223 -0.87 -13.02 17.14
N GLN A 224 -0.12 -12.68 16.09
CA GLN A 224 1.09 -11.86 16.12
C GLN A 224 0.82 -10.41 15.72
N HIS A 225 -0.42 -10.09 15.35
CA HIS A 225 -0.78 -8.74 14.96
C HIS A 225 -0.81 -7.82 16.18
N GLU A 226 -0.58 -6.54 15.94
CA GLU A 226 -0.56 -5.50 16.97
C GLU A 226 -1.61 -4.43 16.69
N TYR A 227 -2.01 -3.72 17.74
CA TYR A 227 -2.91 -2.57 17.70
C TYR A 227 -2.16 -1.38 17.08
N GLY A 228 -2.08 -1.35 15.76
CA GLY A 228 -1.30 -0.41 14.96
C GLY A 228 -0.95 -1.00 13.60
N THR A 229 -1.88 -1.76 13.03
CA THR A 229 -1.67 -2.48 11.76
C THR A 229 -2.91 -2.44 10.89
N VAL A 230 -2.69 -2.53 9.59
CA VAL A 230 -3.71 -2.71 8.56
C VAL A 230 -3.54 -4.11 7.99
N VAL A 231 -4.56 -4.94 8.16
CA VAL A 231 -4.55 -6.32 7.67
C VAL A 231 -5.29 -6.42 6.33
N TYR A 232 -4.71 -7.19 5.41
CA TYR A 232 -5.25 -7.49 4.10
C TYR A 232 -5.30 -9.01 3.90
N THR A 233 -6.25 -9.50 3.12
CA THR A 233 -6.15 -10.87 2.59
C THR A 233 -4.96 -10.95 1.62
N GLY A 234 -4.97 -10.07 0.62
CA GLY A 234 -3.90 -9.79 -0.34
C GLY A 234 -3.98 -8.32 -0.80
N THR A 235 -2.92 -7.80 -1.41
CA THR A 235 -2.90 -6.48 -2.06
C THR A 235 -3.20 -6.59 -3.55
N HIS A 236 -3.06 -5.49 -4.30
CA HIS A 236 -3.14 -5.50 -5.76
C HIS A 236 -1.99 -6.27 -6.45
N ASP A 237 -0.86 -6.48 -5.75
CA ASP A 237 0.29 -7.23 -6.25
C ASP A 237 0.19 -8.73 -6.01
N ASN A 238 -0.68 -9.14 -5.09
CA ASN A 238 -0.99 -10.53 -4.83
C ASN A 238 -1.95 -11.09 -5.89
N ASP A 239 -1.99 -12.41 -6.00
CA ASP A 239 -3.12 -13.06 -6.64
C ASP A 239 -4.39 -12.85 -5.77
N THR A 240 -5.56 -13.03 -6.35
CA THR A 240 -6.79 -13.27 -5.58
C THR A 240 -6.56 -14.41 -4.59
N THR A 241 -7.26 -14.44 -3.47
CA THR A 241 -7.07 -15.49 -2.47
C THR A 241 -7.42 -16.87 -3.04
N LEU A 242 -8.43 -16.99 -3.91
CA LEU A 242 -8.70 -18.28 -4.58
C LEU A 242 -7.67 -18.63 -5.64
N GLY A 243 -7.15 -17.65 -6.38
CA GLY A 243 -6.03 -17.86 -7.30
C GLY A 243 -4.78 -18.34 -6.56
N TRP A 244 -4.42 -17.68 -5.47
CA TRP A 244 -3.33 -18.10 -4.57
C TRP A 244 -3.57 -19.52 -4.04
N TRP A 245 -4.74 -19.78 -3.46
CA TRP A 245 -5.09 -21.07 -2.88
C TRP A 245 -4.97 -22.22 -3.89
N ARG A 246 -5.46 -22.01 -5.12
CA ARG A 246 -5.53 -23.06 -6.15
C ARG A 246 -4.23 -23.22 -6.94
N ASN A 247 -3.51 -22.12 -7.20
CA ASN A 247 -2.47 -22.09 -8.22
C ASN A 247 -1.05 -21.96 -7.65
N THR A 248 -0.86 -21.16 -6.59
CA THR A 248 0.49 -20.77 -6.16
C THR A 248 0.85 -21.20 -4.74
N SER A 249 -0.13 -21.41 -3.86
CA SER A 249 0.13 -21.91 -2.52
C SER A 249 0.67 -23.34 -2.56
N THR A 250 1.56 -23.63 -1.62
CA THR A 250 2.10 -24.97 -1.38
C THR A 250 1.12 -25.83 -0.58
N PRO A 251 1.20 -27.17 -0.67
CA PRO A 251 0.42 -28.07 0.19
C PRO A 251 0.61 -27.79 1.69
N ASP A 252 1.82 -27.41 2.10
CA ASP A 252 2.14 -27.10 3.48
C ASP A 252 1.46 -25.81 3.95
N GLU A 253 1.45 -24.76 3.13
CA GLU A 253 0.72 -23.51 3.43
C GLU A 253 -0.77 -23.76 3.58
N ARG A 254 -1.37 -24.55 2.68
CA ARG A 254 -2.79 -24.88 2.75
C ARG A 254 -3.13 -25.65 4.01
N THR A 255 -2.33 -26.66 4.34
CA THR A 255 -2.56 -27.49 5.53
C THR A 255 -2.38 -26.67 6.81
N THR A 256 -1.37 -25.81 6.84
CA THR A 256 -1.11 -24.89 7.97
C THR A 256 -2.28 -23.93 8.19
N MET A 257 -2.79 -23.32 7.12
CA MET A 257 -3.97 -22.45 7.18
C MET A 257 -5.21 -23.19 7.69
N GLN A 258 -5.48 -24.40 7.16
CA GLN A 258 -6.63 -25.22 7.55
C GLN A 258 -6.60 -25.58 9.04
N ILE A 259 -5.44 -26.00 9.55
CA ILE A 259 -5.24 -26.31 10.97
C ILE A 259 -5.43 -25.06 11.81
N TYR A 260 -4.75 -23.95 11.45
CA TYR A 260 -4.75 -22.73 12.25
C TYR A 260 -6.13 -22.08 12.34
N LEU A 261 -6.87 -22.03 11.22
CA LEU A 261 -8.21 -21.42 11.16
C LEU A 261 -9.35 -22.42 11.43
N ALA A 262 -9.02 -23.69 11.70
CA ALA A 262 -9.96 -24.78 11.87
C ALA A 262 -11.03 -24.81 10.73
N THR A 263 -10.56 -24.86 9.49
CA THR A 263 -11.38 -24.86 8.27
C THR A 263 -11.03 -26.01 7.35
N ASP A 264 -11.95 -26.40 6.47
CA ASP A 264 -11.70 -27.34 5.37
C ASP A 264 -11.10 -26.65 4.13
N GLY A 265 -11.07 -25.32 4.10
CA GLY A 265 -10.50 -24.51 3.00
C GLY A 265 -11.36 -24.48 1.73
N ASN A 266 -12.62 -24.97 1.76
CA ASN A 266 -13.51 -24.93 0.61
C ASN A 266 -13.87 -23.50 0.18
N ALA A 267 -13.82 -22.55 1.12
CA ALA A 267 -14.05 -21.13 0.88
C ALA A 267 -12.84 -20.31 1.38
N ALA A 268 -11.63 -20.66 0.94
CA ALA A 268 -10.37 -20.09 1.43
C ALA A 268 -10.33 -18.55 1.44
N ASN A 269 -10.92 -17.89 0.44
CA ASN A 269 -11.06 -16.42 0.43
C ASN A 269 -11.91 -15.91 1.60
N TRP A 270 -13.05 -16.53 1.89
CA TRP A 270 -13.87 -16.16 3.04
C TRP A 270 -13.26 -16.56 4.38
N ASP A 271 -12.47 -17.64 4.42
CA ASP A 271 -11.67 -17.99 5.59
C ASP A 271 -10.65 -16.90 5.91
N LEU A 272 -9.95 -16.37 4.89
CA LEU A 272 -9.01 -15.26 5.08
C LEU A 272 -9.71 -13.94 5.40
N ILE A 273 -10.86 -13.64 4.77
CA ILE A 273 -11.68 -12.46 5.13
C ILE A 273 -12.06 -12.54 6.62
N ARG A 274 -12.51 -13.70 7.08
CA ARG A 274 -12.83 -13.92 8.51
C ARG A 274 -11.61 -13.74 9.39
N ALA A 275 -10.46 -14.29 9.03
CA ALA A 275 -9.22 -14.12 9.78
C ALA A 275 -8.80 -12.64 9.89
N CYS A 276 -8.96 -11.86 8.81
CA CYS A 276 -8.71 -10.42 8.82
C CYS A 276 -9.63 -9.68 9.80
N TYR A 277 -10.93 -10.00 9.79
CA TYR A 277 -11.90 -9.41 10.72
C TYR A 277 -11.66 -9.85 12.17
N MET A 278 -11.20 -11.07 12.40
CA MET A 278 -10.86 -11.60 13.74
C MET A 278 -9.59 -11.01 14.34
N SER A 279 -8.68 -10.52 13.52
CA SER A 279 -7.40 -9.96 13.95
C SER A 279 -7.58 -8.79 14.93
N VAL A 280 -6.57 -8.48 15.73
CA VAL A 280 -6.51 -7.25 16.54
C VAL A 280 -6.12 -6.00 15.74
N ALA A 281 -5.82 -6.14 14.44
CA ALA A 281 -5.49 -5.03 13.56
C ALA A 281 -6.61 -3.96 13.56
N ASN A 282 -6.23 -2.68 13.52
CA ASN A 282 -7.17 -1.56 13.57
C ASN A 282 -8.05 -1.52 12.32
N THR A 283 -7.47 -1.84 11.17
CA THR A 283 -8.16 -1.76 9.88
C THR A 283 -8.01 -3.08 9.13
N ALA A 284 -9.12 -3.60 8.61
CA ALA A 284 -9.13 -4.74 7.70
C ALA A 284 -9.55 -4.27 6.31
N VAL A 285 -8.70 -4.48 5.30
CA VAL A 285 -8.94 -4.07 3.91
C VAL A 285 -9.02 -5.30 3.02
N ILE A 286 -10.15 -5.46 2.34
CA ILE A 286 -10.45 -6.65 1.54
C ILE A 286 -10.59 -6.27 0.06
N PRO A 287 -9.83 -6.88 -0.87
CA PRO A 287 -10.02 -6.69 -2.30
C PRO A 287 -11.42 -7.13 -2.74
N ALA A 288 -12.03 -6.39 -3.66
CA ALA A 288 -13.34 -6.75 -4.19
C ALA A 288 -13.35 -8.14 -4.85
N GLN A 289 -12.24 -8.55 -5.46
CA GLN A 289 -12.08 -9.87 -6.08
C GLN A 289 -12.27 -11.01 -5.08
N ASP A 290 -11.81 -10.83 -3.84
CA ASP A 290 -11.95 -11.84 -2.79
C ASP A 290 -13.39 -11.90 -2.27
N ILE A 291 -14.09 -10.77 -2.20
CA ILE A 291 -15.52 -10.73 -1.83
C ILE A 291 -16.38 -11.46 -2.87
N LEU A 292 -15.96 -11.41 -4.14
CA LEU A 292 -16.66 -11.95 -5.31
C LEU A 292 -16.31 -13.41 -5.64
N ASP A 293 -15.51 -14.08 -4.80
CA ASP A 293 -15.08 -15.46 -5.05
C ASP A 293 -14.35 -15.64 -6.41
N LEU A 294 -13.60 -14.63 -6.87
CA LEU A 294 -12.89 -14.68 -8.16
C LEU A 294 -11.53 -15.40 -8.05
N GLY A 295 -11.12 -16.04 -9.14
CA GLY A 295 -9.82 -16.71 -9.27
C GLY A 295 -8.74 -15.81 -9.86
N GLY A 296 -7.60 -16.41 -10.21
CA GLY A 296 -6.43 -15.67 -10.67
C GLY A 296 -6.58 -14.94 -12.00
N GLU A 297 -7.65 -15.20 -12.75
CA GLU A 297 -8.07 -14.38 -13.90
C GLU A 297 -8.42 -12.93 -13.52
N ALA A 298 -8.74 -12.68 -12.24
CA ALA A 298 -9.08 -11.36 -11.72
C ALA A 298 -7.92 -10.65 -11.00
N ARG A 299 -6.70 -11.20 -11.06
CA ARG A 299 -5.51 -10.59 -10.46
C ARG A 299 -5.27 -9.19 -11.05
N MET A 300 -5.02 -8.21 -10.18
CA MET A 300 -4.85 -6.82 -10.60
C MET A 300 -3.46 -6.57 -11.20
N ASN A 301 -2.40 -6.96 -10.51
CA ASN A 301 -1.03 -6.80 -10.97
C ASN A 301 -0.20 -8.07 -10.70
N PHE A 302 0.71 -8.39 -11.62
CA PHE A 302 1.74 -9.40 -11.46
C PHE A 302 3.11 -8.71 -11.47
N PRO A 303 3.74 -8.49 -10.30
CA PRO A 303 5.05 -7.84 -10.20
C PRO A 303 6.11 -8.50 -11.10
N GLY A 304 6.90 -7.68 -11.79
CA GLY A 304 7.92 -8.13 -12.74
C GLY A 304 7.40 -8.47 -14.15
N ARG A 305 6.09 -8.41 -14.40
CA ARG A 305 5.52 -8.56 -15.75
C ARG A 305 5.23 -7.18 -16.37
N GLU A 306 5.68 -6.95 -17.59
CA GLU A 306 5.54 -5.64 -18.26
C GLU A 306 4.12 -5.33 -18.76
N SER A 307 3.30 -6.35 -19.05
CA SER A 307 2.00 -6.18 -19.70
C SER A 307 0.93 -7.15 -19.17
N GLY A 308 -0.34 -6.77 -19.33
CA GLY A 308 -1.51 -7.54 -18.87
C GLY A 308 -2.01 -7.16 -17.48
N ASN A 309 -1.35 -6.22 -16.81
CA ASN A 309 -1.72 -5.73 -15.48
C ASN A 309 -2.70 -4.55 -15.55
N TRP A 310 -3.37 -4.26 -14.43
CA TRP A 310 -4.27 -3.11 -14.23
C TRP A 310 -5.50 -3.11 -15.16
N THR A 311 -5.92 -4.30 -15.60
CA THR A 311 -7.01 -4.46 -16.58
C THR A 311 -8.31 -5.03 -15.98
N TRP A 312 -8.27 -5.62 -14.79
CA TRP A 312 -9.47 -6.13 -14.15
C TRP A 312 -10.46 -5.00 -13.86
N ARG A 313 -11.75 -5.27 -14.10
CA ARG A 313 -12.84 -4.33 -13.88
C ARG A 313 -14.02 -5.03 -13.23
N LEU A 314 -14.61 -4.37 -12.25
CA LEU A 314 -15.88 -4.76 -11.69
C LEU A 314 -17.00 -4.53 -12.71
N ALA A 315 -17.78 -5.57 -13.01
CA ALA A 315 -18.97 -5.43 -13.86
C ALA A 315 -20.14 -4.84 -13.07
N GLU A 316 -21.03 -4.14 -13.78
CA GLU A 316 -22.24 -3.58 -13.18
C GLU A 316 -23.09 -4.68 -12.53
N GLY A 317 -23.50 -4.47 -11.28
CA GLY A 317 -24.29 -5.44 -10.50
C GLY A 317 -23.54 -6.67 -9.98
N GLN A 318 -22.24 -6.81 -10.26
CA GLN A 318 -21.45 -7.95 -9.80
C GLN A 318 -21.33 -7.95 -8.27
N LEU A 319 -21.04 -6.79 -7.67
CA LEU A 319 -21.28 -6.56 -6.24
C LEU A 319 -22.75 -6.20 -6.02
N ASN A 320 -23.39 -6.90 -5.10
CA ASN A 320 -24.83 -6.80 -4.84
C ASN A 320 -25.14 -6.94 -3.34
N HIS A 321 -26.43 -6.87 -2.98
CA HIS A 321 -26.88 -6.88 -1.59
C HIS A 321 -26.43 -8.11 -0.79
N HIS A 322 -26.34 -9.31 -1.40
CA HIS A 322 -25.86 -10.50 -0.70
C HIS A 322 -24.42 -10.34 -0.19
N HIS A 323 -23.55 -9.72 -0.99
CA HIS A 323 -22.17 -9.42 -0.58
C HIS A 323 -22.14 -8.39 0.54
N SER A 324 -22.96 -7.34 0.42
CA SER A 324 -23.07 -6.29 1.45
C SER A 324 -23.56 -6.85 2.78
N ASP A 325 -24.60 -7.70 2.78
CA ASP A 325 -25.15 -8.33 3.98
C ASP A 325 -24.14 -9.25 4.65
N ARG A 326 -23.41 -10.04 3.86
CA ARG A 326 -22.36 -10.94 4.38
C ARG A 326 -21.22 -10.15 5.01
N MET A 327 -20.71 -9.12 4.34
CA MET A 327 -19.66 -8.25 4.89
C MET A 327 -20.14 -7.48 6.13
N ARG A 328 -21.40 -7.01 6.13
CA ARG A 328 -22.00 -6.39 7.32
C ARG A 328 -22.09 -7.38 8.48
N GLY A 329 -22.49 -8.63 8.23
CA GLY A 329 -22.50 -9.69 9.23
C GLY A 329 -21.13 -9.90 9.87
N MET A 330 -20.08 -9.94 9.04
CA MET A 330 -18.68 -10.01 9.51
C MET A 330 -18.29 -8.80 10.36
N ALA A 331 -18.61 -7.60 9.90
CA ALA A 331 -18.31 -6.37 10.63
C ALA A 331 -18.99 -6.33 12.00
N LEU A 332 -20.26 -6.74 12.09
CA LEU A 332 -20.97 -6.78 13.37
C LEU A 332 -20.42 -7.86 14.31
N MET A 333 -20.19 -9.08 13.77
CA MET A 333 -19.71 -10.22 14.55
C MET A 333 -18.37 -9.94 15.24
N TYR A 334 -17.49 -9.20 14.58
CA TYR A 334 -16.14 -8.91 15.08
C TYR A 334 -15.96 -7.47 15.57
N GLY A 335 -17.05 -6.73 15.81
CA GLY A 335 -16.97 -5.39 16.41
C GLY A 335 -16.31 -4.33 15.53
N ARG A 336 -16.39 -4.47 14.21
CA ARG A 336 -15.82 -3.56 13.19
C ARG A 336 -16.88 -2.72 12.47
N SER A 337 -18.12 -2.72 12.96
CA SER A 337 -19.19 -1.89 12.41
C SER A 337 -19.20 -0.51 13.07
N ALA A 338 -19.27 0.55 12.26
CA ALA A 338 -19.46 1.91 12.76
C ALA A 338 -20.84 2.11 13.42
N ASN A 339 -21.83 1.27 13.07
CA ASN A 339 -23.20 1.32 13.59
C ASN A 339 -23.59 -0.06 14.13
N PRO A 340 -23.11 -0.45 15.33
CA PRO A 340 -23.56 -1.69 15.96
C PRO A 340 -25.08 -1.63 16.21
N PRO A 341 -25.77 -2.79 16.30
CA PRO A 341 -27.18 -2.80 16.68
C PRO A 341 -27.29 -2.18 18.08
N GLU A 342 -28.29 -1.33 18.32
CA GLU A 342 -28.55 -0.82 19.67
C GLU A 342 -28.59 -1.98 20.66
N GLU A 343 -27.84 -1.88 21.77
CA GLU A 343 -27.87 -2.89 22.82
C GLU A 343 -29.33 -3.11 23.22
N ALA A 344 -29.83 -4.34 23.10
CA ALA A 344 -31.01 -4.72 23.83
C ALA A 344 -30.64 -4.60 25.31
N VAL A 345 -31.13 -3.55 25.99
CA VAL A 345 -30.96 -3.35 27.43
C VAL A 345 -31.31 -4.69 28.09
N PRO A 346 -30.34 -5.39 28.71
CA PRO A 346 -30.64 -6.67 29.32
C PRO A 346 -31.72 -6.40 30.37
N ALA A 347 -32.85 -7.10 30.26
CA ALA A 347 -33.89 -7.03 31.28
C ALA A 347 -33.21 -7.28 32.63
N GLU A 348 -33.45 -6.38 33.60
CA GLU A 348 -32.89 -6.51 34.95
C GLU A 348 -33.04 -7.97 35.39
N PRO A 349 -31.97 -8.61 35.89
CA PRO A 349 -32.07 -9.97 36.38
C PRO A 349 -33.16 -9.99 37.43
N LYS A 350 -34.25 -10.72 37.15
CA LYS A 350 -35.30 -10.94 38.15
C LYS A 350 -34.60 -11.46 39.39
N LYS A 351 -34.65 -10.68 40.48
CA LYS A 351 -34.14 -11.12 41.78
C LYS A 351 -34.74 -12.50 42.04
N ALA A 352 -33.89 -13.51 42.18
CA ALA A 352 -34.32 -14.80 42.65
C ALA A 352 -34.94 -14.58 44.03
N GLU A 353 -36.25 -14.79 44.13
CA GLU A 353 -36.90 -14.94 45.42
C GLU A 353 -36.40 -16.28 46.00
N TYR A 354 -35.48 -16.19 46.96
CA TYR A 354 -35.08 -17.30 47.81
C TYR A 354 -35.90 -17.28 49.10
#